data_AF-A0A3A0CUQ5-F1
#
_entry.id   AF-A0A3A0CUQ5-F1
#
_cell.length_a   1.000
_cell.length_b   1.000
_cell.length_c   1.000
_cell.angle_alpha   90.00
_cell.angle_beta   90.00
_cell.angle_gamma   90.00
#
_symmetry.space_group_name_H-M   'P 1'
#
loop_
_entity.id
_entity.type
_entity.pdbx_description
1 polymer ?
#
loop_
_entity_poly.entity_id
_entity_poly.type
_entity_poly.pdbx_seq_one_letter_code
_entity_poly.pdbx_strand_id
1 'polypeptide(L)' 'AHLLEGGTITLEALRNGSYLKLAVQNPCDPERPSPRHAGIGLANVKKRLFTLFGADARVDIIDNTHDFRVELSLPARP' A
#
# COMPACT_ATOMS: atom_id res chain seq x y z
N ALA A 1 -2.98 14.28 -13.11
CA ALA A 1 -3.93 13.27 -12.62
C ALA A 1 -5.22 13.45 -13.42
N HIS A 2 -5.44 12.65 -14.47
CA HIS A 2 -6.65 12.72 -15.30
C HIS A 2 -7.16 11.29 -15.52
N LEU A 3 -7.79 10.70 -14.51
CA LEU A 3 -8.80 9.67 -14.74
C LEU A 3 -10.14 10.42 -14.74
N LEU A 4 -10.53 10.90 -15.93
CA LEU A 4 -11.76 11.68 -16.14
C LEU A 4 -13.03 10.84 -15.85
N GLU A 5 -12.89 9.53 -15.67
CA GLU A 5 -13.99 8.58 -15.38
C GLU A 5 -13.99 8.04 -13.93
N GLY A 6 -13.10 8.52 -13.06
CA GLY A 6 -12.89 7.95 -11.73
C GLY A 6 -11.99 6.72 -11.75
N GLY A 7 -11.74 6.14 -10.57
CA GLY A 7 -10.87 4.97 -10.43
C GLY A 7 -11.28 4.13 -9.22
N THR A 8 -11.07 2.82 -9.32
CA THR A 8 -11.40 1.87 -8.26
C THR A 8 -10.18 1.61 -7.39
N ILE A 9 -10.33 1.71 -6.07
CA ILE A 9 -9.34 1.21 -5.12
C ILE A 9 -9.86 -0.10 -4.56
N THR A 10 -9.07 -1.16 -4.67
CA THR A 10 -9.37 -2.46 -4.08
C THR A 10 -8.64 -2.57 -2.74
N LEU A 11 -9.38 -2.92 -1.69
CA LEU A 11 -8.85 -3.24 -0.37
C LEU A 11 -9.11 -4.72 -0.06
N GLU A 12 -8.05 -5.49 0.15
CA GLU A 12 -8.12 -6.86 0.64
C GLU A 12 -7.63 -6.91 2.07
N ALA A 13 -8.34 -7.62 2.94
CA ALA A 13 -7.95 -7.82 4.33
C ALA A 13 -8.13 -9.29 4.73
N LEU A 14 -7.05 -9.89 5.25
CA LEU A 14 -7.06 -11.27 5.71
C LEU A 14 -6.31 -11.36 7.03
N ARG A 15 -6.96 -11.94 8.05
CA ARG A 15 -6.25 -12.35 9.26
C ARG A 15 -5.71 -13.77 9.07
N ASN A 16 -4.39 -13.92 9.18
CA ASN A 16 -3.72 -15.21 9.22
C ASN A 16 -3.05 -15.38 10.59
N GLY A 17 -3.71 -16.14 11.47
CA GLY A 17 -3.28 -16.33 12.85
C GLY A 17 -3.20 -15.00 13.62
N SER A 18 -2.00 -14.70 14.12
CA SER A 18 -1.69 -13.47 14.88
C SER A 18 -1.36 -12.26 14.00
N TYR A 19 -1.43 -12.38 12.67
CA TYR A 19 -1.11 -11.29 11.75
C TYR A 19 -2.32 -10.90 10.89
N LEU A 20 -2.49 -9.60 10.71
CA LEU A 20 -3.35 -9.00 9.69
C LEU A 20 -2.52 -8.75 8.44
N LYS A 21 -3.00 -9.21 7.30
CA LYS A 21 -2.50 -8.88 5.97
C LYS A 21 -3.51 -7.95 5.30
N LEU A 22 -3.03 -6.81 4.82
CA LEU A 22 -3.81 -5.85 4.05
C LEU A 22 -3.15 -5.68 2.69
N ALA A 23 -3.94 -5.61 1.63
CA ALA A 23 -3.47 -5.15 0.33
C ALA A 23 -4.36 -4.00 -0.16
N VAL A 24 -3.74 -2.91 -0.57
CA VAL A 24 -4.40 -1.78 -1.21
C VAL A 24 -3.90 -1.73 -2.65
N GLN A 25 -4.79 -1.83 -3.62
CA GLN A 25 -4.45 -1.76 -5.03
C GLN A 25 -5.24 -0.66 -5.73
N ASN A 26 -4.58 0.09 -6.59
CA ASN A 26 -5.23 1.01 -7.52
C ASN A 26 -4.68 0.79 -8.94
N PRO A 27 -5.56 0.82 -9.96
CA PRO A 27 -5.12 0.83 -11.34
C PRO A 27 -4.29 2.10 -11.58
N CYS A 28 -3.29 1.96 -12.43
CA CYS A 28 -2.41 3.05 -12.82
C CYS A 28 -2.46 3.23 -14.33
N ASP A 29 -2.43 4.49 -14.74
CA ASP A 29 -2.24 4.84 -16.13
C ASP A 29 -0.83 4.39 -16.58
N PRO A 30 -0.70 3.49 -17.57
CA PRO A 30 0.59 3.02 -18.06
C PRO A 30 1.39 4.13 -18.75
N GLU A 31 0.74 5.21 -19.18
CA GLU A 31 1.39 6.39 -19.76
C GLU A 31 1.74 7.45 -18.70
N ARG A 32 1.51 7.17 -17.40
CA ARG A 32 1.83 8.14 -16.35
C ARG A 32 3.32 8.49 -16.41
N PRO A 33 3.68 9.79 -16.39
CA PRO A 33 5.08 10.16 -16.23
C PRO A 33 5.60 9.58 -14.91
N SER A 34 6.83 9.07 -14.93
CA SER A 34 7.47 8.55 -13.71
C SER A 34 7.37 9.61 -12.60
N PRO A 35 6.92 9.23 -11.39
CA PRO A 35 6.72 10.21 -10.33
C PRO A 35 8.03 10.94 -10.05
N ARG A 36 8.04 12.27 -10.27
CA ARG A 36 9.22 13.13 -10.06
C ARG A 36 9.76 13.08 -8.62
N HIS A 37 8.92 12.66 -7.66
CA HIS A 37 9.29 12.50 -6.26
C HIS A 37 8.53 11.31 -5.65
N ALA A 38 9.20 10.51 -4.83
CA ALA A 38 8.53 9.53 -3.97
C ALA A 38 7.63 10.29 -2.97
N GLY A 39 6.31 10.13 -3.07
CA GLY A 39 5.37 10.81 -2.20
C GLY A 39 5.60 10.50 -0.71
N ILE A 40 5.37 11.47 0.16
CA ILE A 40 5.58 11.33 1.62
C ILE A 40 4.60 10.35 2.29
N GLY A 41 3.52 9.96 1.62
CA GLY A 41 2.46 9.12 2.17
C GLY A 41 2.97 7.75 2.64
N LEU A 42 3.65 7.01 1.75
CA LEU A 42 4.19 5.69 2.09
C LEU A 42 5.32 5.76 3.12
N ALA A 43 6.14 6.81 3.08
CA ALA A 43 7.14 7.05 4.11
C ALA A 43 6.50 7.22 5.49
N ASN A 44 5.40 7.98 5.57
CA ASN A 44 4.64 8.16 6.79
C ASN A 44 4.00 6.86 7.28
N VAL A 45 3.44 6.05 6.38
CA VAL A 45 2.86 4.74 6.72
C VAL A 45 3.95 3.81 7.29
N LYS A 46 5.09 3.69 6.62
CA LYS A 46 6.24 2.90 7.09
C LYS A 46 6.70 3.35 8.47
N LYS A 47 6.87 4.66 8.66
CA LYS A 47 7.28 5.23 9.95
C LYS A 47 6.28 4.92 11.06
N ARG A 48 4.98 5.12 10.81
CA ARG A 48 3.92 4.86 11.80
C ARG A 48 3.85 3.39 12.20
N LEU A 49 3.92 2.49 11.22
CA LEU A 49 3.90 1.05 11.50
C LEU A 49 5.13 0.60 12.28
N PHE A 50 6.31 1.11 11.93
CA PHE A 50 7.53 0.86 12.70
C PHE A 50 7.43 1.39 14.13
N THR A 51 6.85 2.58 14.35
CA THR A 51 6.64 3.12 15.69
C THR A 51 5.70 2.27 16.54
N LEU A 52 4.67 1.66 15.94
CA LEU A 52 3.66 0.88 16.67
C LEU A 52 4.05 -0.59 16.87
N PHE A 53 4.74 -1.19 15.90
CA PHE A 53 4.98 -2.63 15.84
C PHE A 53 6.45 -2.99 15.62
N GLY A 54 7.35 -2.02 15.47
CA GLY A 54 8.77 -2.27 15.23
C GLY A 54 9.00 -3.13 14.00
N ALA A 55 9.81 -4.17 14.17
CA ALA A 55 10.14 -5.13 13.13
C ALA A 55 9.00 -6.13 12.82
N ASP A 56 7.94 -6.18 13.65
CA ASP A 56 6.82 -7.09 13.44
C ASP A 56 5.81 -6.57 12.41
N ALA A 57 5.98 -5.32 11.93
CA ALA A 57 5.22 -4.81 10.80
C ALA A 57 6.08 -4.67 9.55
N ARG A 58 5.46 -4.96 8.41
CA ARG A 58 6.08 -4.90 7.10
C ARG A 58 5.19 -4.13 6.12
N VAL A 59 5.84 -3.39 5.21
CA VAL A 59 5.19 -2.69 4.10
C VAL A 59 5.97 -2.97 2.83
N ASP A 60 5.33 -3.64 1.88
CA ASP A 60 5.87 -3.92 0.56
C ASP A 60 5.10 -3.09 -0.48
N ILE A 61 5.82 -2.62 -1.49
CA ILE A 61 5.28 -1.81 -2.58
C ILE A 61 5.58 -2.54 -3.86
N ILE A 62 4.53 -2.84 -4.62
CA ILE A 62 4.58 -3.52 -5.90
C ILE A 62 4.05 -2.50 -6.91
N ASP A 63 4.96 -1.93 -7.69
CA ASP A 63 4.66 -0.95 -8.73
C ASP A 63 4.81 -1.64 -10.09
N ASN A 64 3.69 -2.04 -10.68
CA ASN A 64 3.61 -2.64 -12.00
C ASN A 64 3.11 -1.60 -13.01
N THR A 65 3.32 -1.87 -14.30
CA THR A 65 2.94 -0.95 -15.38
C THR A 65 1.47 -0.54 -15.36
N HIS A 66 0.56 -1.41 -14.89
CA HIS A 66 -0.89 -1.18 -14.91
C HIS A 66 -1.52 -1.07 -13.52
N ASP A 67 -0.78 -1.40 -12.46
CA ASP A 67 -1.31 -1.51 -11.10
C ASP A 67 -0.27 -1.07 -10.08
N PHE A 68 -0.72 -0.31 -9.10
CA PHE A 68 0.06 0.00 -7.91
C PHE A 68 -0.56 -0.71 -6.72
N ARG A 69 0.21 -1.58 -6.08
CA ARG A 69 -0.23 -2.40 -4.95
C ARG A 69 0.68 -2.17 -3.76
N VAL A 70 0.07 -1.94 -2.60
CA VAL A 70 0.76 -1.82 -1.31
C VAL A 70 0.28 -2.94 -0.42
N GLU A 71 1.21 -3.75 0.06
CA GLU A 71 0.92 -4.83 0.99
C GLU A 71 1.44 -4.48 2.37
N LEU A 72 0.59 -4.66 3.38
CA LEU A 72 0.93 -4.44 4.78
C LEU A 72 0.74 -5.73 5.55
N SER A 73 1.71 -6.08 6.38
CA SER A 73 1.56 -7.13 7.38
C SER A 73 1.83 -6.54 8.75
N LEU A 74 0.95 -6.79 9.71
CA LEU A 74 1.08 -6.28 11.07
C LEU A 74 0.43 -7.23 12.08
N PRO A 75 0.84 -7.21 13.36
CA PRO A 75 0.21 -8.04 14.38
C PRO A 75 -1.28 -7.69 14.58
N ALA A 76 -2.15 -8.68 14.47
CA ALA A 76 -3.58 -8.60 14.79
C ALA A 76 -3.78 -8.91 16.29
N ARG A 77 -3.55 -7.90 17.14
CA ARG A 77 -3.85 -8.00 18.57
C ARG A 77 -5.38 -8.05 18.79
N PRO A 78 -5.88 -8.81 19.78
CA PRO A 78 -7.30 -8.83 20.16
C PRO A 78 -7.80 -7.47 20.65
#